data_AF-A0A1J9Q3K4-F1
#
_entry.id   AF-A0A1J9Q3K4-F1
#
_cell.length_a   1.000
_cell.length_b   1.000
_cell.length_c   1.000
_cell.angle_alpha   90.00
_cell.angle_beta   90.00
_cell.angle_gamma   90.00
#
_symmetry.space_group_name_H-M   'P 1'
#
loop_
_entity.id
_entity.type
_entity.pdbx_description
1 polymer ?
#
loop_
_entity_poly.entity_id
_entity_poly.type
_entity_poly.pdbx_seq_one_letter_code
_entity_poly.pdbx_strand_id
1 'polypeptide(L)'
;MVGCCRPRLSPELLRVKVLNSQVDIRIQTGQRKASHLASCGRESRSPPFRSLGAVASRVGSPSIGPGNINTSSPLEGALDSGRFISRYYVLPGRRDQLLRQCVGSKHQDSQTTNCSRKHGTRNFTLAVMNHRRSYSSSSAYGASTSAAVPGSSPCRAFIALGSNQGDRIAAIEQACREMEARGIRIIRTSNLFETAPMYVTDQESFFNGVCEVETTLGPTALLNTLQSIETGMGRRKIIDKGPRNIDLDILLYNNIKFSDPRLDIPHKLMLEREFVLRPLCQLIPKEYPPGSDKKLSYQSYLESLPRSNTPPLAVTPLSPHLPPLNPSDPKRTTHLMAVLNVTPDSFSDGGKHSPANLAALAETIRTFIRNGATIIDVGGESTRPDSAPVTKQEEVSRVIPAIRLIRSLPEANKVAISIDTYRAAVAEAAVNAGADIINDISAGAMDPNMPATMAKLQKTVMLMHMRGTPQTMTKLTDYSAYVAPSGGTGSGSNSGLINGVANELMERIRVVESAGVRRWRIILDPGIGFAKNQSQNLELLGNMHCLKEEFEGLRDFPWLVGTSRKGFIGRITGVTKPNERVWGTAAAVTAAVAGGADVVRVHDIEEMSQVVKMADAIYRRDDLGRSMGI
;
A
#
# COMPACT_ATOMS: atom_id res chain seq x y z
N MET A 1 -62.03 -10.40 6.62
CA MET A 1 -62.78 -9.81 5.50
C MET A 1 -62.31 -8.37 5.38
N VAL A 2 -61.32 -8.03 4.53
CA VAL A 2 -61.36 -7.77 3.07
C VAL A 2 -62.30 -6.63 2.67
N GLY A 3 -61.75 -5.62 1.97
CA GLY A 3 -62.46 -4.65 1.13
C GLY A 3 -62.04 -3.19 1.37
N CYS A 4 -60.89 -2.70 0.88
CA CYS A 4 -60.60 -2.24 -0.50
C CYS A 4 -61.29 -0.91 -0.88
N CYS A 5 -60.51 0.17 -1.08
CA CYS A 5 -60.65 1.13 -2.20
C CYS A 5 -59.47 2.15 -2.25
N ARG A 6 -58.94 2.34 -3.47
CA ARG A 6 -57.78 3.16 -3.89
C ARG A 6 -58.10 4.66 -3.99
N PRO A 7 -57.10 5.55 -4.01
CA PRO A 7 -57.19 6.84 -4.70
C PRO A 7 -56.61 6.77 -6.13
N ARG A 8 -57.26 7.52 -7.04
CA ARG A 8 -56.97 7.66 -8.47
C ARG A 8 -55.86 8.68 -8.73
N LEU A 9 -55.12 8.44 -9.81
CA LEU A 9 -54.16 9.31 -10.49
C LEU A 9 -54.84 10.51 -11.19
N SER A 10 -54.10 11.59 -11.36
CA SER A 10 -54.36 12.71 -12.28
C SER A 10 -53.11 13.03 -13.13
N PRO A 11 -53.26 13.66 -14.32
CA PRO A 11 -52.43 13.36 -15.50
C PRO A 11 -51.29 14.36 -15.82
N GLU A 12 -50.48 13.91 -16.79
CA GLU A 12 -49.24 14.44 -17.37
C GLU A 12 -49.16 15.93 -17.75
N LEU A 13 -47.93 16.45 -17.73
CA LEU A 13 -47.41 17.35 -18.77
C LEU A 13 -45.88 17.22 -18.88
N LEU A 14 -45.46 16.33 -19.79
CA LEU A 14 -44.10 16.23 -20.33
C LEU A 14 -43.81 17.44 -21.24
N ARG A 15 -42.69 18.15 -21.02
CA ARG A 15 -42.06 18.99 -22.04
C ARG A 15 -40.63 18.53 -22.30
N VAL A 16 -40.48 17.87 -23.45
CA VAL A 16 -39.22 17.57 -24.14
C VAL A 16 -38.59 18.87 -24.63
N LYS A 17 -37.29 19.06 -24.40
CA LYS A 17 -36.47 20.04 -25.14
C LYS A 17 -35.34 19.28 -25.84
N VAL A 18 -35.54 19.04 -27.14
CA VAL A 18 -34.48 18.72 -28.11
C VAL A 18 -33.94 20.05 -28.63
N LEU A 19 -32.62 20.21 -28.68
CA LEU A 19 -31.97 21.20 -29.55
C LEU A 19 -30.63 20.62 -30.02
N ASN A 20 -30.63 20.12 -31.26
CA ASN A 20 -29.44 20.00 -32.11
C ASN A 20 -29.20 21.35 -32.78
N SER A 21 -27.95 21.83 -32.81
CA SER A 21 -27.42 22.56 -33.98
C SER A 21 -25.90 22.62 -33.93
N GLN A 22 -25.26 22.11 -34.99
CA GLN A 22 -23.91 22.44 -35.40
C GLN A 22 -23.82 23.91 -35.82
N VAL A 23 -22.70 24.60 -35.54
CA VAL A 23 -22.15 25.63 -36.44
C VAL A 23 -20.62 25.63 -36.36
N ASP A 24 -20.03 25.74 -37.55
CA ASP A 24 -18.62 25.80 -37.94
C ASP A 24 -17.77 26.97 -37.42
N ILE A 25 -16.47 26.75 -37.59
CA ILE A 25 -15.28 27.58 -37.36
C ILE A 25 -15.35 28.98 -38.00
N ARG A 26 -14.87 30.01 -37.28
CA ARG A 26 -14.17 31.16 -37.91
C ARG A 26 -13.14 31.81 -36.97
N ILE A 27 -11.90 31.83 -37.43
CA ILE A 27 -10.77 32.63 -36.91
C ILE A 27 -11.02 34.10 -37.29
N GLN A 28 -10.83 35.04 -36.36
CA GLN A 28 -10.38 36.38 -36.72
C GLN A 28 -9.56 37.06 -35.62
N THR A 29 -8.48 37.64 -36.08
CA THR A 29 -7.43 38.40 -35.43
C THR A 29 -7.94 39.76 -34.92
N GLY A 30 -7.41 40.21 -33.77
CA GLY A 30 -7.64 41.55 -33.24
C GLY A 30 -6.39 42.12 -32.59
N GLN A 31 -5.63 42.91 -33.35
CA GLN A 31 -4.52 43.70 -32.84
C GLN A 31 -4.99 45.01 -32.17
N ARG A 32 -4.33 45.29 -31.04
CA ARG A 32 -3.81 46.58 -30.53
C ARG A 32 -4.77 47.75 -30.25
N LYS A 33 -4.64 48.28 -29.03
CA LYS A 33 -4.21 49.68 -28.79
C LYS A 33 -3.50 49.79 -27.44
N ALA A 34 -2.26 50.26 -27.47
CA ALA A 34 -1.52 50.81 -26.33
C ALA A 34 -1.13 52.24 -26.71
N SER A 35 -1.28 53.16 -25.75
CA SER A 35 -0.91 54.57 -25.87
C SER A 35 0.13 54.91 -24.81
N HIS A 36 1.35 55.26 -25.25
CA HIS A 36 2.22 56.23 -24.57
C HIS A 36 3.32 56.72 -25.56
N LEU A 37 3.22 58.01 -25.90
CA LEU A 37 4.27 58.91 -26.41
C LEU A 37 5.20 59.31 -25.23
N ALA A 38 6.45 59.76 -25.30
CA ALA A 38 7.49 60.11 -26.29
C ALA A 38 8.85 60.08 -25.50
N SER A 39 10.08 60.06 -26.00
CA SER A 39 10.74 60.88 -27.03
C SER A 39 12.20 60.41 -27.30
N CYS A 40 12.69 60.68 -28.53
CA CYS A 40 14.06 60.86 -29.10
C CYS A 40 15.33 60.23 -28.46
N GLY A 41 16.31 59.68 -29.21
CA GLY A 41 16.52 59.62 -30.67
C GLY A 41 17.80 58.83 -31.10
N ARG A 42 17.84 58.49 -32.41
CA ARG A 42 18.94 58.27 -33.41
C ARG A 42 20.30 57.68 -32.96
N GLU A 43 21.02 56.78 -33.66
CA GLU A 43 21.26 56.45 -35.09
C GLU A 43 22.04 55.10 -35.10
N SER A 44 21.72 54.02 -35.85
CA SER A 44 21.96 53.71 -37.28
C SER A 44 23.01 52.59 -37.54
N ARG A 45 22.68 51.74 -38.53
CA ARG A 45 23.51 50.90 -39.45
C ARG A 45 23.77 49.40 -39.14
N SER A 46 23.01 48.56 -39.87
CA SER A 46 23.37 47.26 -40.46
C SER A 46 24.41 47.42 -41.60
N PRO A 47 25.05 46.34 -42.13
CA PRO A 47 24.56 45.68 -43.37
C PRO A 47 24.95 44.14 -43.46
N PRO A 48 24.96 43.43 -44.62
CA PRO A 48 24.03 42.30 -44.86
C PRO A 48 24.64 41.00 -45.48
N PHE A 49 23.75 40.00 -45.69
CA PHE A 49 23.71 38.91 -46.70
C PHE A 49 24.91 38.59 -47.63
N ARG A 50 25.16 37.28 -47.83
CA ARG A 50 25.42 36.66 -49.15
C ARG A 50 25.06 35.17 -49.21
N SER A 51 24.49 34.78 -50.34
CA SER A 51 24.11 33.43 -50.79
C SER A 51 25.02 32.95 -51.93
N LEU A 52 24.92 31.65 -52.25
CA LEU A 52 25.10 30.94 -53.54
C LEU A 52 26.15 29.82 -53.55
N GLY A 53 25.74 28.67 -54.11
CA GLY A 53 26.63 27.63 -54.62
C GLY A 53 26.01 26.22 -54.68
N ALA A 54 25.16 25.95 -55.67
CA ALA A 54 24.75 24.60 -56.07
C ALA A 54 25.61 24.12 -57.25
N VAL A 55 26.04 22.86 -57.24
CA VAL A 55 26.55 22.13 -58.42
C VAL A 55 26.09 20.68 -58.35
N ALA A 56 25.56 20.17 -59.47
CA ALA A 56 25.13 18.80 -59.70
C ALA A 56 25.89 18.19 -60.89
N SER A 57 26.26 16.90 -60.80
CA SER A 57 26.55 15.97 -61.92
C SER A 57 26.83 14.58 -61.33
N ARG A 58 25.97 13.55 -61.48
CA ARG A 58 25.71 12.63 -62.62
C ARG A 58 26.67 11.42 -62.73
N VAL A 59 26.03 10.22 -62.68
CA VAL A 59 26.27 8.96 -63.42
C VAL A 59 27.29 7.93 -62.90
N GLY A 60 26.84 6.67 -62.77
CA GLY A 60 27.69 5.48 -62.97
C GLY A 60 27.30 4.21 -62.19
N SER A 61 26.35 3.41 -62.70
CA SER A 61 26.28 1.96 -62.44
C SER A 61 27.24 1.22 -63.40
N PRO A 62 27.65 -0.02 -63.09
CA PRO A 62 27.22 -1.11 -63.98
C PRO A 62 26.91 -2.45 -63.27
N SER A 63 26.09 -3.23 -63.97
CA SER A 63 25.72 -4.64 -63.76
C SER A 63 26.34 -5.54 -64.85
N ILE A 64 26.28 -6.87 -64.63
CA ILE A 64 26.55 -8.07 -65.49
C ILE A 64 27.57 -8.96 -64.73
N GLY A 65 27.44 -10.27 -64.50
CA GLY A 65 26.63 -11.38 -65.03
C GLY A 65 27.29 -12.73 -64.61
N PRO A 66 26.78 -13.92 -65.02
CA PRO A 66 26.48 -15.05 -64.11
C PRO A 66 27.24 -16.40 -64.36
N GLY A 67 26.98 -17.41 -63.51
CA GLY A 67 27.24 -18.85 -63.76
C GLY A 67 27.01 -19.73 -62.50
N ASN A 68 25.89 -20.47 -62.42
CA ASN A 68 25.70 -21.94 -62.58
C ASN A 68 26.24 -22.86 -61.45
N ILE A 69 25.72 -24.04 -61.08
CA ILE A 69 24.45 -24.82 -61.16
C ILE A 69 24.75 -26.10 -60.31
N ASN A 70 23.78 -26.63 -59.53
CA ASN A 70 23.36 -28.06 -59.41
C ASN A 70 22.63 -28.37 -58.07
N THR A 71 21.30 -28.57 -58.08
CA THR A 71 20.53 -29.85 -58.05
C THR A 71 20.69 -30.62 -56.72
N SER A 72 19.65 -31.05 -55.99
CA SER A 72 18.36 -31.63 -56.40
C SER A 72 17.35 -31.68 -55.23
N SER A 73 16.06 -31.55 -55.54
CA SER A 73 14.93 -32.20 -54.84
C SER A 73 14.43 -33.35 -55.75
N PRO A 74 13.40 -34.18 -55.44
CA PRO A 74 12.01 -33.67 -55.38
C PRO A 74 10.92 -34.51 -54.61
N LEU A 75 9.70 -33.95 -54.64
CA LEU A 75 8.34 -34.55 -54.49
C LEU A 75 7.85 -34.84 -53.05
N GLU A 76 6.61 -34.61 -52.62
CA GLU A 76 5.28 -34.21 -53.16
C GLU A 76 4.38 -34.01 -51.89
N GLY A 77 3.25 -33.31 -51.80
CA GLY A 77 2.36 -32.64 -52.75
C GLY A 77 1.14 -32.02 -52.02
N ALA A 78 0.40 -31.18 -52.77
CA ALA A 78 -1.02 -30.75 -52.68
C ALA A 78 -1.58 -30.20 -51.33
N LEU A 79 -1.94 -28.91 -51.22
CA LEU A 79 -3.17 -28.24 -51.68
C LEU A 79 -4.47 -28.81 -51.08
N ASP A 80 -5.18 -28.05 -50.25
CA ASP A 80 -6.51 -27.51 -50.61
C ASP A 80 -6.98 -26.42 -49.61
N SER A 81 -8.05 -25.74 -50.00
CA SER A 81 -8.44 -24.38 -49.69
C SER A 81 -9.85 -24.30 -49.07
N GLY A 82 -10.06 -23.28 -48.23
CA GLY A 82 -11.37 -22.64 -48.04
C GLY A 82 -12.33 -23.19 -46.99
N ARG A 83 -12.60 -22.39 -45.94
CA ARG A 83 -13.93 -21.77 -45.65
C ARG A 83 -13.94 -21.03 -44.31
N PHE A 84 -14.51 -19.83 -44.35
CA PHE A 84 -14.99 -19.03 -43.22
C PHE A 84 -16.17 -19.74 -42.50
N ILE A 85 -16.30 -19.56 -41.17
CA ILE A 85 -17.47 -18.98 -40.45
C ILE A 85 -17.30 -19.07 -38.90
N SER A 86 -17.33 -17.88 -38.30
CA SER A 86 -17.85 -17.40 -36.99
C SER A 86 -18.60 -18.33 -35.98
N ARG A 87 -18.29 -18.08 -34.68
CA ARG A 87 -19.06 -18.26 -33.39
C ARG A 87 -19.31 -19.72 -32.93
N TYR A 88 -19.13 -20.10 -31.66
CA TYR A 88 -19.75 -19.59 -30.43
C TYR A 88 -18.96 -19.98 -29.15
N TYR A 89 -19.08 -19.13 -28.12
CA TYR A 89 -18.75 -19.43 -26.71
C TYR A 89 -19.64 -20.55 -26.14
N VAL A 90 -19.08 -21.42 -25.29
CA VAL A 90 -19.83 -22.30 -24.38
C VAL A 90 -19.19 -22.27 -22.99
N LEU A 91 -19.95 -21.76 -22.01
CA LEU A 91 -19.75 -21.95 -20.57
C LEU A 91 -20.34 -23.32 -20.17
N PRO A 92 -19.73 -24.09 -19.25
CA PRO A 92 -20.42 -25.18 -18.58
C PRO A 92 -20.99 -24.73 -17.22
N GLY A 93 -22.32 -24.78 -17.11
CA GLY A 93 -23.06 -24.67 -15.87
C GLY A 93 -23.09 -25.98 -15.07
N ARG A 94 -23.46 -25.83 -13.79
CA ARG A 94 -23.65 -26.86 -12.76
C ARG A 94 -24.55 -28.02 -13.22
N ARG A 95 -24.24 -29.23 -12.76
CA ARG A 95 -25.23 -30.33 -12.63
C ARG A 95 -25.06 -31.07 -11.31
N ASP A 96 -26.21 -31.39 -10.75
CA ASP A 96 -26.48 -31.95 -9.42
C ASP A 96 -26.07 -33.41 -9.22
N GLN A 97 -25.96 -33.74 -7.94
CA GLN A 97 -25.83 -35.06 -7.32
C GLN A 97 -26.83 -36.09 -7.84
N LEU A 98 -26.38 -37.35 -7.93
CA LEU A 98 -27.24 -38.50 -7.65
C LEU A 98 -26.42 -39.65 -7.02
N LEU A 99 -26.97 -40.16 -5.92
CA LEU A 99 -26.52 -41.26 -5.09
C LEU A 99 -26.37 -42.59 -5.85
N ARG A 100 -25.37 -43.39 -5.47
CA ARG A 100 -25.50 -44.86 -5.39
C ARG A 100 -24.77 -45.41 -4.16
N GLN A 101 -25.54 -46.01 -3.26
CA GLN A 101 -25.09 -46.99 -2.27
C GLN A 101 -25.00 -48.38 -2.91
N CYS A 102 -24.04 -49.18 -2.46
CA CYS A 102 -24.11 -50.63 -2.16
C CYS A 102 -22.81 -50.95 -1.38
N VAL A 103 -22.84 -51.20 -0.06
CA VAL A 103 -22.92 -52.53 0.60
C VAL A 103 -21.88 -53.49 0.00
N GLY A 104 -20.81 -53.92 0.67
CA GLY A 104 -20.64 -54.45 2.02
C GLY A 104 -20.03 -55.85 1.83
N SER A 105 -18.86 -56.20 2.35
CA SER A 105 -18.72 -56.90 3.63
C SER A 105 -17.30 -57.50 3.74
N LYS A 106 -16.74 -57.43 4.97
CA LYS A 106 -16.01 -58.51 5.71
C LYS A 106 -14.70 -59.06 5.09
N HIS A 107 -13.63 -59.45 5.78
CA HIS A 107 -13.36 -59.91 7.15
C HIS A 107 -11.81 -59.82 7.36
N GLN A 108 -11.33 -59.32 8.51
CA GLN A 108 -10.55 -60.02 9.56
C GLN A 108 -9.03 -60.23 9.40
N ASP A 109 -8.33 -59.65 10.39
CA ASP A 109 -7.39 -60.25 11.35
C ASP A 109 -5.94 -60.67 11.04
N SER A 110 -5.14 -60.46 12.09
CA SER A 110 -3.80 -60.95 12.46
C SER A 110 -2.60 -60.15 11.93
N GLN A 111 -1.79 -59.48 12.78
CA GLN A 111 -0.78 -60.02 13.72
C GLN A 111 0.17 -60.97 12.99
N THR A 112 1.50 -60.89 12.98
CA THR A 112 2.54 -60.38 13.90
C THR A 112 3.87 -60.49 13.14
N THR A 113 4.91 -59.72 13.50
CA THR A 113 6.24 -60.26 13.88
C THR A 113 7.25 -59.16 14.18
N ASN A 114 7.89 -59.31 15.35
CA ASN A 114 9.08 -58.61 15.83
C ASN A 114 10.34 -59.07 15.07
N CYS A 115 11.36 -58.22 14.90
CA CYS A 115 12.53 -58.16 15.80
C CYS A 115 13.77 -57.47 15.17
N SER A 116 14.31 -56.47 15.89
CA SER A 116 15.73 -56.20 16.19
C SER A 116 16.79 -55.96 15.08
N ARG A 117 17.36 -54.73 15.01
CA ARG A 117 18.66 -54.33 15.63
C ARG A 117 19.13 -52.93 15.21
N LYS A 118 19.45 -52.13 16.24
CA LYS A 118 20.54 -51.14 16.42
C LYS A 118 21.17 -50.44 15.20
N HIS A 119 21.08 -49.11 15.16
CA HIS A 119 22.23 -48.20 15.37
C HIS A 119 21.76 -46.76 15.62
N GLY A 120 22.42 -46.09 16.57
CA GLY A 120 22.05 -44.76 17.03
C GLY A 120 22.70 -43.63 16.22
N THR A 121 21.97 -42.51 16.13
CA THR A 121 22.54 -41.19 15.85
C THR A 121 21.68 -40.14 16.54
N ARG A 122 22.37 -39.21 17.20
CA ARG A 122 21.83 -38.14 18.05
C ARG A 122 21.00 -37.16 17.22
N ASN A 123 19.72 -37.01 17.57
CA ASN A 123 18.90 -35.88 17.11
C ASN A 123 18.97 -34.75 18.13
N PHE A 124 19.45 -33.59 17.68
CA PHE A 124 19.25 -32.31 18.35
C PHE A 124 17.81 -31.87 18.07
N THR A 125 16.92 -32.05 19.05
CA THR A 125 15.57 -31.48 19.01
C THR A 125 15.64 -30.07 19.61
N LEU A 126 15.44 -29.04 18.77
CA LEU A 126 15.31 -27.66 19.21
C LEU A 126 13.99 -27.52 19.98
N ALA A 127 14.08 -27.24 21.28
CA ALA A 127 12.94 -27.02 22.14
C ALA A 127 12.23 -25.71 21.78
N VAL A 128 10.99 -25.81 21.30
CA VAL A 128 10.03 -24.70 21.24
C VAL A 128 9.53 -24.45 22.67
N MET A 129 10.06 -23.42 23.32
CA MET A 129 9.55 -22.95 24.61
C MET A 129 8.19 -22.27 24.42
N ASN A 130 7.12 -23.04 24.61
CA ASN A 130 5.76 -22.53 24.81
C ASN A 130 5.64 -21.95 26.23
N HIS A 131 5.80 -20.64 26.39
CA HIS A 131 5.30 -19.95 27.59
C HIS A 131 3.83 -19.55 27.40
N ARG A 132 2.92 -20.52 27.55
CA ARG A 132 1.51 -20.25 27.86
C ARG A 132 1.38 -20.09 29.38
N ARG A 133 1.28 -18.85 29.87
CA ARG A 133 0.71 -18.60 31.21
C ARG A 133 -0.81 -18.65 31.08
N SER A 134 -1.39 -19.76 31.51
CA SER A 134 -2.83 -19.91 31.70
C SER A 134 -3.27 -19.16 32.97
N TYR A 135 -4.00 -18.06 32.83
CA TYR A 135 -4.79 -17.52 33.93
C TYR A 135 -6.18 -18.18 33.88
N SER A 136 -6.40 -19.08 34.85
CA SER A 136 -7.72 -19.57 35.23
C SER A 136 -8.37 -18.51 36.12
N SER A 137 -9.56 -18.04 35.77
CA SER A 137 -10.44 -17.36 36.72
C SER A 137 -11.90 -17.76 36.48
N SER A 138 -12.32 -18.78 37.22
CA SER A 138 -13.72 -19.03 37.52
C SER A 138 -14.12 -18.22 38.75
N SER A 139 -15.11 -17.33 38.66
CA SER A 139 -15.94 -16.94 39.80
C SER A 139 -17.26 -16.33 39.35
N ALA A 140 -18.29 -16.64 40.13
CA ALA A 140 -19.71 -16.58 39.83
C ALA A 140 -20.34 -15.17 39.85
N TYR A 141 -21.57 -15.11 39.33
CA TYR A 141 -22.50 -13.99 39.40
C TYR A 141 -22.94 -13.69 40.85
N GLY A 142 -23.03 -12.39 41.20
CA GLY A 142 -23.73 -11.94 42.40
C GLY A 142 -23.53 -10.46 42.76
N ALA A 143 -24.59 -9.66 42.50
CA ALA A 143 -25.05 -8.45 43.20
C ALA A 143 -24.18 -7.18 43.38
N SER A 144 -24.88 -6.05 43.23
CA SER A 144 -24.46 -4.65 43.42
C SER A 144 -23.84 -4.37 44.80
N THR A 145 -22.73 -3.63 44.84
CA THR A 145 -22.57 -2.40 45.64
C THR A 145 -21.13 -1.83 45.54
N SER A 146 -21.07 -0.49 45.60
CA SER A 146 -19.96 0.35 46.06
C SER A 146 -18.74 0.57 45.15
N ALA A 147 -18.48 1.85 44.90
CA ALA A 147 -17.27 2.41 44.30
C ALA A 147 -16.01 1.87 44.99
N ALA A 148 -15.22 1.11 44.24
CA ALA A 148 -13.87 0.72 44.62
C ALA A 148 -12.85 1.67 43.95
N VAL A 149 -11.87 2.08 44.74
CA VAL A 149 -10.77 3.01 44.44
C VAL A 149 -10.07 2.67 43.11
N PRO A 150 -9.78 3.65 42.23
CA PRO A 150 -9.05 3.40 40.98
C PRO A 150 -7.53 3.38 41.21
N GLY A 151 -6.84 2.36 40.68
CA GLY A 151 -5.41 2.42 40.37
C GLY A 151 -4.53 1.34 41.01
N SER A 152 -4.36 0.21 40.32
CA SER A 152 -3.14 -0.61 40.46
C SER A 152 -2.86 -1.45 39.21
N SER A 153 -3.89 -1.90 38.51
CA SER A 153 -3.76 -2.72 37.30
C SER A 153 -4.01 -1.88 36.04
N PRO A 154 -3.15 -1.97 35.01
CA PRO A 154 -3.40 -1.31 33.74
C PRO A 154 -4.72 -1.80 33.13
N CYS A 155 -5.56 -0.85 32.70
CA CYS A 155 -6.86 -1.08 32.08
C CYS A 155 -6.77 -0.87 30.57
N ARG A 156 -7.50 -1.68 29.81
CA ARG A 156 -7.61 -1.59 28.35
C ARG A 156 -8.72 -0.63 27.97
N ALA A 157 -8.49 0.29 27.05
CA ALA A 157 -9.53 1.17 26.51
C ALA A 157 -9.35 1.38 25.00
N PHE A 158 -10.41 1.83 24.34
CA PHE A 158 -10.41 2.17 22.92
C PHE A 158 -10.83 3.61 22.76
N ILE A 159 -9.97 4.42 22.13
CA ILE A 159 -10.21 5.85 21.93
C ILE A 159 -10.38 6.10 20.44
N ALA A 160 -11.51 6.70 20.05
CA ALA A 160 -11.69 7.22 18.71
C ALA A 160 -10.91 8.52 18.55
N LEU A 161 -10.31 8.71 17.38
CA LEU A 161 -9.52 9.87 16.98
C LEU A 161 -10.26 10.53 15.81
N GLY A 162 -10.51 11.83 15.86
CA GLY A 162 -11.17 12.57 14.78
C GLY A 162 -10.57 13.95 14.57
N SER A 163 -10.35 14.37 13.31
CA SER A 163 -9.93 15.73 12.98
C SER A 163 -10.44 16.16 11.59
N ASN A 164 -10.91 17.40 11.46
CA ASN A 164 -11.37 17.98 10.19
C ASN A 164 -10.94 19.43 9.94
N GLN A 165 -9.92 19.93 10.63
CA GLN A 165 -9.42 21.30 10.44
C GLN A 165 -7.89 21.32 10.39
N GLY A 166 -7.34 22.12 9.48
CA GLY A 166 -5.89 22.32 9.35
C GLY A 166 -5.13 21.07 8.93
N ASP A 167 -3.93 20.88 9.47
CA ASP A 167 -3.17 19.63 9.29
C ASP A 167 -3.74 18.53 10.19
N ARG A 168 -4.78 17.87 9.67
CA ARG A 168 -5.59 16.86 10.37
C ARG A 168 -4.76 15.67 10.86
N ILE A 169 -3.76 15.23 10.08
CA ILE A 169 -2.89 14.11 10.47
C ILE A 169 -1.93 14.55 11.57
N ALA A 170 -1.30 15.72 11.43
CA ALA A 170 -0.40 16.24 12.46
C ALA A 170 -1.14 16.49 13.78
N ALA A 171 -2.40 16.92 13.74
CA ALA A 171 -3.25 17.04 14.92
C ALA A 171 -3.48 15.69 15.60
N ILE A 172 -3.87 14.65 14.85
CA ILE A 172 -4.06 13.30 15.41
C ILE A 172 -2.75 12.77 16.03
N GLU A 173 -1.61 12.99 15.38
CA GLU A 173 -0.31 12.57 15.90
C GLU A 173 0.11 13.34 17.14
N GLN A 174 -0.17 14.65 17.21
CA GLN A 174 0.05 15.43 18.42
C GLN A 174 -0.82 14.92 19.57
N ALA A 175 -2.10 14.63 19.32
CA ALA A 175 -2.99 14.08 20.34
C ALA A 175 -2.49 12.73 20.87
N CYS A 176 -1.93 11.88 20.00
CA CYS A 176 -1.28 10.63 20.42
C CYS A 176 -0.08 10.87 21.34
N ARG A 177 0.80 11.84 21.01
CA ARG A 177 1.95 12.20 21.87
C ARG A 177 1.50 12.75 23.22
N GLU A 178 0.47 13.59 23.24
CA GLU A 178 -0.10 14.14 24.47
C GLU A 178 -0.72 13.05 25.35
N MET A 179 -1.38 12.04 24.76
CA MET A 179 -1.88 10.88 25.49
C MET A 179 -0.74 10.10 26.14
N GLU A 180 0.31 9.77 25.38
CA GLU A 180 1.49 9.04 25.88
C GLU A 180 2.22 9.80 26.99
N ALA A 181 2.39 11.13 26.82
CA ALA A 181 3.00 12.00 27.82
C ALA A 181 2.22 12.05 29.15
N ARG A 182 0.92 11.72 29.13
CA ARG A 182 0.03 11.68 30.30
C ARG A 182 -0.19 10.26 30.84
N GLY A 183 0.64 9.30 30.45
CA GLY A 183 0.59 7.93 30.95
C GLY A 183 -0.51 7.06 30.32
N ILE A 184 -1.05 7.47 29.16
CA ILE A 184 -1.96 6.64 28.35
C ILE A 184 -1.12 5.98 27.26
N ARG A 185 -0.73 4.72 27.49
CA ARG A 185 0.15 3.98 26.58
C ARG A 185 -0.64 3.46 25.39
N ILE A 186 -0.28 3.87 24.18
CA ILE A 186 -0.93 3.37 22.97
C ILE A 186 -0.30 2.02 22.59
N ILE A 187 -1.14 0.99 22.47
CA ILE A 187 -0.72 -0.38 22.16
C ILE A 187 -0.60 -0.58 20.66
N ARG A 188 -1.60 -0.12 19.91
CA ARG A 188 -1.69 -0.18 18.46
C ARG A 188 -2.80 0.73 17.96
N THR A 189 -2.83 0.98 16.66
CA THR A 189 -3.84 1.83 16.02
C THR A 189 -4.47 1.14 14.83
N SER A 190 -5.69 1.53 14.48
CA SER A 190 -6.24 1.29 13.15
C SER A 190 -5.48 2.10 12.10
N ASN A 191 -5.81 1.89 10.82
CA ASN A 191 -5.57 2.89 9.79
C ASN A 191 -6.36 4.18 10.11
N LEU A 192 -5.94 5.29 9.52
CA LEU A 192 -6.79 6.47 9.41
C LEU A 192 -7.71 6.32 8.21
N PHE A 193 -8.95 6.77 8.34
CA PHE A 193 -9.94 6.76 7.29
C PHE A 193 -10.46 8.17 7.02
N GLU A 194 -10.43 8.59 5.77
CA GLU A 194 -11.11 9.79 5.32
C GLU A 194 -12.60 9.52 5.11
N THR A 195 -13.46 10.35 5.68
CA THR A 195 -14.92 10.23 5.56
C THR A 195 -15.57 11.56 5.26
N ALA A 196 -16.62 11.55 4.45
CA ALA A 196 -17.50 12.70 4.31
C ALA A 196 -18.13 13.08 5.68
N PRO A 197 -18.38 14.38 5.95
CA PRO A 197 -19.05 14.80 7.17
C PRO A 197 -20.46 14.18 7.30
N MET A 198 -20.79 13.60 8.47
CA MET A 198 -22.06 12.89 8.67
C MET A 198 -23.25 13.81 9.01
N TYR A 199 -23.03 14.94 9.69
CA TYR A 199 -24.13 15.74 10.26
C TYR A 199 -24.23 17.15 9.66
N VAL A 200 -23.11 17.86 9.56
CA VAL A 200 -23.03 19.17 8.86
C VAL A 200 -22.20 18.93 7.62
N THR A 201 -22.79 19.05 6.43
CA THR A 201 -22.14 18.64 5.17
C THR A 201 -21.29 19.74 4.53
N ASP A 202 -21.44 20.99 4.95
CA ASP A 202 -20.62 22.14 4.51
C ASP A 202 -19.37 22.29 5.40
N GLN A 203 -18.49 21.28 5.34
CA GLN A 203 -17.19 21.29 6.04
C GLN A 203 -16.22 20.29 5.40
N GLU A 204 -14.93 20.43 5.70
CA GLU A 204 -13.90 19.50 5.23
C GLU A 204 -14.15 18.07 5.73
N SER A 205 -13.67 17.10 4.95
CA SER A 205 -13.68 15.68 5.30
C SER A 205 -12.94 15.42 6.61
N PHE A 206 -13.41 14.42 7.35
CA PHE A 206 -12.79 14.00 8.61
C PHE A 206 -11.77 12.90 8.35
N PHE A 207 -10.63 12.95 9.03
CA PHE A 207 -9.83 11.76 9.28
C PHE A 207 -10.26 11.14 10.62
N ASN A 208 -10.58 9.85 10.58
CA ASN A 208 -11.01 9.08 11.74
C ASN A 208 -10.10 7.87 11.95
N GLY A 209 -9.84 7.51 13.19
CA GLY A 209 -9.13 6.30 13.56
C GLY A 209 -9.49 5.84 14.96
N VAL A 210 -8.96 4.69 15.37
CA VAL A 210 -9.09 4.18 16.74
C VAL A 210 -7.72 3.74 17.23
N CYS A 211 -7.38 4.09 18.48
CA CYS A 211 -6.25 3.49 19.17
C CYS A 211 -6.72 2.60 20.33
N GLU A 212 -6.09 1.44 20.43
CA GLU A 212 -6.16 0.60 21.63
C GLU A 212 -5.10 1.12 22.60
N VAL A 213 -5.50 1.41 23.84
CA VAL A 213 -4.65 2.00 24.85
C VAL A 213 -4.69 1.22 26.15
N GLU A 214 -3.63 1.40 26.94
CA GLU A 214 -3.51 0.92 28.29
C GLU A 214 -3.28 2.11 29.24
N THR A 215 -4.03 2.16 30.34
CA THR A 215 -3.92 3.25 31.32
C THR A 215 -4.30 2.80 32.73
N THR A 216 -3.78 3.47 33.76
CA THR A 216 -4.20 3.28 35.16
C THR A 216 -5.34 4.21 35.58
N LEU A 217 -5.75 5.14 34.71
CA LEU A 217 -6.81 6.10 34.94
C LEU A 217 -8.18 5.44 34.83
N GLY A 218 -9.06 5.62 35.82
CA GLY A 218 -10.47 5.22 35.71
C GLY A 218 -11.23 6.02 34.63
N PRO A 219 -12.44 5.57 34.20
CA PRO A 219 -13.18 6.15 33.07
C PRO A 219 -13.34 7.67 33.12
N THR A 220 -13.77 8.23 34.25
CA THR A 220 -13.98 9.68 34.42
C THR A 220 -12.66 10.46 34.39
N ALA A 221 -11.58 9.89 34.95
CA ALA A 221 -10.26 10.53 34.94
C ALA A 221 -9.64 10.50 33.54
N LEU A 222 -9.83 9.39 32.80
CA LEU A 222 -9.45 9.28 31.40
C LEU A 222 -10.19 10.32 30.55
N LEU A 223 -11.51 10.46 30.71
CA LEU A 223 -12.29 11.47 30.00
C LEU A 223 -11.77 12.89 30.27
N ASN A 224 -11.57 13.25 31.54
CA ASN A 224 -11.04 14.57 31.91
C ASN A 224 -9.66 14.82 31.27
N THR A 225 -8.82 13.78 31.20
CA THR A 225 -7.49 13.85 30.59
C THR A 225 -7.58 14.12 29.09
N LEU A 226 -8.43 13.38 28.37
CA LEU A 226 -8.67 13.56 26.94
C LEU A 226 -9.23 14.95 26.63
N GLN A 227 -10.24 15.42 27.38
CA GLN A 227 -10.80 16.77 27.23
C GLN A 227 -9.77 17.88 27.48
N SER A 228 -8.84 17.67 28.41
CA SER A 228 -7.73 18.59 28.65
C SER A 228 -6.74 18.64 27.48
N ILE A 229 -6.47 17.51 26.82
CA ILE A 229 -5.65 17.47 25.59
C ILE A 229 -6.33 18.30 24.50
N GLU A 230 -7.61 18.04 24.23
CA GLU A 230 -8.37 18.75 23.20
C GLU A 230 -8.40 20.26 23.45
N THR A 231 -8.66 20.67 24.69
CA THR A 231 -8.67 22.09 25.08
C THR A 231 -7.29 22.71 24.90
N GLY A 232 -6.22 22.01 25.30
CA GLY A 232 -4.84 22.45 25.10
C GLY A 232 -4.44 22.59 23.63
N MET A 233 -5.03 21.77 22.75
CA MET A 233 -4.85 21.83 21.30
C MET A 233 -5.78 22.84 20.60
N GLY A 234 -6.45 23.71 21.37
CA GLY A 234 -7.23 24.84 20.85
C GLY A 234 -8.69 24.52 20.52
N ARG A 235 -9.24 23.38 20.99
CA ARG A 235 -10.67 23.09 20.81
C ARG A 235 -11.52 24.14 21.52
N ARG A 236 -12.32 24.89 20.74
CA ARG A 236 -13.37 25.79 21.24
C ARG A 236 -14.73 25.20 20.86
N LYS A 237 -15.54 24.77 21.83
CA LYS A 237 -16.91 24.30 21.58
C LYS A 237 -17.82 25.49 21.23
N ILE A 238 -17.80 25.91 19.97
CA ILE A 238 -18.67 27.00 19.46
C ILE A 238 -20.00 26.43 18.95
N ILE A 239 -19.98 25.25 18.30
CA ILE A 239 -21.16 24.57 17.75
C ILE A 239 -21.09 23.07 18.10
N ASP A 240 -22.20 22.49 18.57
CA ASP A 240 -22.26 21.03 18.77
C ASP A 240 -22.11 20.30 17.43
N LYS A 241 -21.25 19.27 17.40
CA LYS A 241 -20.84 18.53 16.17
C LYS A 241 -20.28 19.39 15.02
N GLY A 242 -19.88 20.64 15.28
CA GLY A 242 -19.20 21.50 14.31
C GLY A 242 -17.73 21.13 14.08
N PRO A 243 -17.02 21.84 13.18
CA PRO A 243 -15.60 21.62 12.87
C PRO A 243 -14.68 21.66 14.10
N ARG A 244 -13.66 20.77 14.15
CA ARG A 244 -12.73 20.61 15.27
C ARG A 244 -11.32 20.25 14.78
N ASN A 245 -10.30 20.86 15.39
CA ASN A 245 -8.91 20.46 15.21
C ASN A 245 -8.66 19.01 15.70
N ILE A 246 -9.30 18.58 16.79
CA ILE A 246 -9.20 17.23 17.33
C ILE A 246 -10.44 16.86 18.17
N ASP A 247 -10.84 15.58 18.13
CA ASP A 247 -11.90 14.95 18.92
C ASP A 247 -11.43 13.57 19.41
N LEU A 248 -11.54 13.31 20.71
CA LEU A 248 -11.07 12.11 21.40
C LEU A 248 -12.21 11.52 22.24
N ASP A 249 -12.83 10.44 21.75
CA ASP A 249 -13.96 9.79 22.43
C ASP A 249 -13.58 8.42 22.99
N ILE A 250 -13.92 8.15 24.26
CA ILE A 250 -13.80 6.81 24.83
C ILE A 250 -14.90 5.93 24.26
N LEU A 251 -14.55 4.94 23.44
CA LEU A 251 -15.48 3.98 22.88
C LEU A 251 -15.80 2.85 23.84
N LEU A 252 -14.74 2.24 24.39
CA LEU A 252 -14.79 1.05 25.23
C LEU A 252 -13.77 1.17 26.35
N TYR A 253 -14.06 0.56 27.49
CA TYR A 253 -13.17 0.48 28.64
C TYR A 253 -13.36 -0.89 29.29
N ASN A 254 -12.28 -1.68 29.38
CA ASN A 254 -12.29 -3.09 29.73
C ASN A 254 -13.47 -3.81 29.04
N ASN A 255 -14.26 -4.57 29.79
CA ASN A 255 -15.52 -5.16 29.34
C ASN A 255 -16.67 -4.74 30.26
N ILE A 256 -16.76 -3.44 30.56
CA ILE A 256 -17.75 -2.90 31.50
C ILE A 256 -18.83 -2.06 30.79
N LYS A 257 -19.98 -1.92 31.45
CA LYS A 257 -20.91 -0.81 31.22
C LYS A 257 -20.68 0.25 32.29
N PHE A 258 -20.58 1.51 31.86
CA PHE A 258 -20.43 2.66 32.74
C PHE A 258 -21.32 3.78 32.21
N SER A 259 -22.02 4.48 33.09
CA SER A 259 -22.83 5.65 32.71
C SER A 259 -22.77 6.65 33.85
N ASP A 260 -22.41 7.88 33.51
CA ASP A 260 -22.51 9.07 34.36
C ASP A 260 -23.09 10.23 33.53
N PRO A 261 -23.40 11.39 34.11
CA PRO A 261 -24.00 12.52 33.36
C PRO A 261 -23.18 13.03 32.15
N ARG A 262 -21.88 12.70 32.05
CA ARG A 262 -20.96 13.17 31.01
C ARG A 262 -20.40 12.04 30.13
N LEU A 263 -20.53 10.78 30.52
CA LEU A 263 -19.84 9.65 29.91
C LEU A 263 -20.71 8.39 29.90
N ASP A 264 -20.83 7.77 28.73
CA ASP A 264 -21.39 6.44 28.57
C ASP A 264 -20.35 5.52 27.92
N ILE A 265 -20.17 4.33 28.50
CA ILE A 265 -19.32 3.27 27.98
C ILE A 265 -20.16 1.99 27.95
N PRO A 266 -20.29 1.30 26.80
CA PRO A 266 -19.80 1.70 25.48
C PRO A 266 -20.37 3.04 24.99
N HIS A 267 -19.64 3.75 24.14
CA HIS A 267 -20.09 5.04 23.62
C HIS A 267 -21.44 4.91 22.90
N LYS A 268 -22.44 5.69 23.31
CA LYS A 268 -23.86 5.60 22.90
C LYS A 268 -24.09 5.35 21.40
N LEU A 269 -23.37 6.07 20.55
CA LEU A 269 -23.57 6.05 19.09
C LEU A 269 -22.55 5.20 18.33
N MET A 270 -21.67 4.45 19.02
CA MET A 270 -20.57 3.77 18.34
C MET A 270 -21.06 2.72 17.34
N LEU A 271 -22.15 2.00 17.67
CA LEU A 271 -22.68 0.90 16.84
C LEU A 271 -23.44 1.38 15.60
N GLU A 272 -23.72 2.68 15.49
CA GLU A 272 -24.45 3.29 14.38
C GLU A 272 -23.51 4.02 13.39
N ARG A 273 -22.22 4.14 13.73
CA ARG A 273 -21.25 4.97 13.01
C ARG A 273 -20.20 4.13 12.31
N GLU A 274 -20.28 4.10 10.98
CA GLU A 274 -19.30 3.38 10.15
C GLU A 274 -17.87 3.86 10.39
N PHE A 275 -17.65 5.18 10.51
CA PHE A 275 -16.33 5.77 10.75
C PHE A 275 -15.74 5.46 12.14
N VAL A 276 -16.54 4.88 13.05
CA VAL A 276 -16.09 4.34 14.35
C VAL A 276 -15.90 2.83 14.25
N LEU A 277 -16.90 2.12 13.73
CA LEU A 277 -16.87 0.66 13.66
C LEU A 277 -15.81 0.13 12.72
N ARG A 278 -15.60 0.77 11.56
CA ARG A 278 -14.59 0.34 10.57
C ARG A 278 -13.17 0.31 11.15
N PRO A 279 -12.63 1.40 11.72
CA PRO A 279 -11.33 1.34 12.39
C PRO A 279 -11.32 0.41 13.62
N LEU A 280 -12.41 0.35 14.40
CA LEU A 280 -12.48 -0.57 15.55
C LEU A 280 -12.40 -2.04 15.14
N CYS A 281 -13.06 -2.42 14.03
CA CYS A 281 -13.06 -3.78 13.50
C CYS A 281 -11.69 -4.19 12.94
N GLN A 282 -10.79 -3.25 12.61
CA GLN A 282 -9.39 -3.61 12.32
C GLN A 282 -8.64 -4.11 13.56
N LEU A 283 -9.07 -3.72 14.76
CA LEU A 283 -8.41 -4.08 16.02
C LEU A 283 -9.07 -5.28 16.69
N ILE A 284 -10.42 -5.31 16.73
CA ILE A 284 -11.20 -6.27 17.50
C ILE A 284 -12.46 -6.79 16.76
N PRO A 285 -12.34 -7.27 15.50
CA PRO A 285 -13.52 -7.58 14.66
C PRO A 285 -14.46 -8.62 15.29
N LYS A 286 -13.88 -9.60 15.99
CA LYS A 286 -14.56 -10.77 16.57
C LYS A 286 -14.99 -10.59 18.02
N GLU A 287 -14.70 -9.44 18.63
CA GLU A 287 -15.18 -9.12 19.99
C GLU A 287 -16.64 -8.65 19.98
N TYR A 288 -17.27 -8.63 21.15
CA TYR A 288 -18.70 -8.34 21.32
C TYR A 288 -18.91 -7.11 22.21
N PRO A 289 -19.97 -6.30 21.98
CA PRO A 289 -20.29 -5.18 22.87
C PRO A 289 -20.56 -5.63 24.33
N PRO A 290 -20.00 -4.94 25.34
CA PRO A 290 -20.24 -5.22 26.76
C PRO A 290 -21.73 -5.30 27.10
N GLY A 291 -22.12 -6.38 27.79
CA GLY A 291 -23.50 -6.65 28.21
C GLY A 291 -24.53 -6.69 27.09
N SER A 292 -24.11 -7.02 25.86
CA SER A 292 -24.98 -7.61 24.84
C SER A 292 -25.22 -9.09 25.15
N ASP A 293 -26.27 -9.69 24.58
CA ASP A 293 -26.50 -11.14 24.62
C ASP A 293 -25.40 -11.95 23.89
N LYS A 294 -24.28 -11.33 23.51
CA LYS A 294 -23.20 -11.88 22.66
C LYS A 294 -23.67 -12.44 21.32
N LYS A 295 -24.79 -11.93 20.81
CA LYS A 295 -25.40 -12.39 19.56
C LYS A 295 -24.65 -11.89 18.31
N LEU A 296 -24.09 -10.69 18.36
CA LEU A 296 -23.45 -10.04 17.21
C LEU A 296 -22.06 -9.50 17.59
N SER A 297 -21.07 -9.82 16.75
CA SER A 297 -19.70 -9.26 16.85
C SER A 297 -19.66 -7.83 16.31
N TYR A 298 -18.61 -7.06 16.61
CA TYR A 298 -18.43 -5.72 16.01
C TYR A 298 -18.41 -5.77 14.48
N GLN A 299 -17.81 -6.80 13.90
CA GLN A 299 -17.82 -7.03 12.45
C GLN A 299 -19.27 -7.20 11.93
N SER A 300 -20.10 -7.97 12.63
CA SER A 300 -21.52 -8.15 12.28
C SER A 300 -22.31 -6.84 12.34
N TYR A 301 -21.99 -5.96 13.30
CA TYR A 301 -22.59 -4.62 13.37
C TYR A 301 -22.16 -3.78 12.17
N LEU A 302 -20.87 -3.75 11.83
CA LEU A 302 -20.34 -3.01 10.68
C LEU A 302 -21.01 -3.47 9.37
N GLU A 303 -21.19 -4.78 9.18
CA GLU A 303 -21.85 -5.35 8.00
C GLU A 303 -23.36 -5.05 7.94
N SER A 304 -24.00 -4.81 9.08
CA SER A 304 -25.41 -4.44 9.17
C SER A 304 -25.71 -2.98 8.88
N LEU A 305 -24.68 -2.11 8.87
CA LEU A 305 -24.86 -0.69 8.59
C LEU A 305 -25.27 -0.45 7.13
N PRO A 306 -26.09 0.59 6.87
CA PRO A 306 -26.35 1.03 5.50
C PRO A 306 -25.05 1.37 4.79
N ARG A 307 -24.92 0.97 3.52
CA ARG A 307 -23.74 1.33 2.71
C ARG A 307 -23.69 2.85 2.53
N SER A 308 -22.56 3.46 2.89
CA SER A 308 -22.32 4.87 2.58
C SER A 308 -22.22 5.09 1.07
N ASN A 309 -22.73 6.24 0.59
CA ASN A 309 -22.55 6.66 -0.80
C ASN A 309 -21.06 6.89 -1.14
N THR A 310 -20.26 7.27 -0.14
CA THR A 310 -18.81 7.40 -0.25
C THR A 310 -18.18 6.58 0.87
N PRO A 311 -17.60 5.41 0.56
CA PRO A 311 -17.02 4.56 1.59
C PRO A 311 -15.82 5.27 2.23
N PRO A 312 -15.55 5.04 3.53
CA PRO A 312 -14.34 5.54 4.18
C PRO A 312 -13.08 5.07 3.45
N LEU A 313 -12.18 6.01 3.14
CA LEU A 313 -10.94 5.72 2.41
C LEU A 313 -9.78 5.63 3.38
N ALA A 314 -9.09 4.49 3.44
CA ALA A 314 -7.86 4.39 4.23
C ALA A 314 -6.81 5.37 3.71
N VAL A 315 -6.07 6.02 4.62
CA VAL A 315 -5.03 7.00 4.25
C VAL A 315 -3.68 6.66 4.87
N THR A 316 -2.61 6.88 4.11
CA THR A 316 -1.21 6.75 4.57
C THR A 316 -0.41 7.97 4.12
N PRO A 317 -0.02 8.89 5.03
CA PRO A 317 0.79 10.05 4.67
C PRO A 317 2.15 9.62 4.11
N LEU A 318 2.66 10.34 3.10
CA LEU A 318 4.02 10.16 2.57
C LEU A 318 4.95 11.25 3.06
N SER A 319 4.56 12.51 2.85
CA SER A 319 5.25 13.71 3.30
C SER A 319 4.23 14.82 3.54
N PRO A 320 4.57 15.90 4.29
CA PRO A 320 3.66 17.02 4.51
C PRO A 320 3.25 17.77 3.23
N HIS A 321 3.97 17.56 2.11
CA HIS A 321 3.77 18.28 0.85
C HIS A 321 3.11 17.43 -0.24
N LEU A 322 2.81 16.17 0.06
CA LEU A 322 2.15 15.25 -0.85
C LEU A 322 0.79 14.82 -0.28
N PRO A 323 -0.21 14.58 -1.15
CA PRO A 323 -1.41 13.89 -0.70
C PRO A 323 -1.04 12.51 -0.14
N PRO A 324 -1.80 12.01 0.86
CA PRO A 324 -1.62 10.66 1.34
C PRO A 324 -1.94 9.62 0.26
N LEU A 325 -1.42 8.41 0.43
CA LEU A 325 -1.85 7.24 -0.34
C LEU A 325 -3.22 6.79 0.15
N ASN A 326 -4.11 6.50 -0.79
CA ASN A 326 -5.47 6.04 -0.52
C ASN A 326 -5.71 4.66 -1.14
N PRO A 327 -5.18 3.55 -0.57
CA PRO A 327 -5.15 2.24 -1.22
C PRO A 327 -6.52 1.63 -1.54
N SER A 328 -7.57 2.11 -0.87
CA SER A 328 -8.96 1.66 -1.05
C SER A 328 -9.75 2.53 -2.05
N ASP A 329 -9.17 3.63 -2.55
CA ASP A 329 -9.79 4.47 -3.56
C ASP A 329 -9.63 3.83 -4.96
N PRO A 330 -10.72 3.51 -5.69
CA PRO A 330 -10.63 2.98 -7.04
C PRO A 330 -10.03 3.97 -8.05
N LYS A 331 -10.00 5.27 -7.75
CA LYS A 331 -9.48 6.36 -8.59
C LYS A 331 -8.03 6.75 -8.29
N ARG A 332 -7.40 6.13 -7.29
CA ARG A 332 -6.04 6.47 -6.88
C ARG A 332 -5.05 6.35 -8.03
N THR A 333 -3.93 7.09 -7.99
CA THR A 333 -2.86 7.01 -9.00
C THR A 333 -1.67 6.22 -8.46
N THR A 334 -0.92 5.53 -9.32
CA THR A 334 0.25 4.75 -8.89
C THR A 334 1.43 5.70 -8.79
N HIS A 335 2.09 5.68 -7.63
CA HIS A 335 3.28 6.49 -7.40
C HIS A 335 4.53 5.84 -7.99
N LEU A 336 5.31 6.62 -8.73
CA LEU A 336 6.63 6.23 -9.20
C LEU A 336 7.69 6.55 -8.14
N MET A 337 8.40 5.51 -7.70
CA MET A 337 9.52 5.60 -6.77
C MET A 337 10.83 5.35 -7.52
N ALA A 338 11.62 6.41 -7.68
CA ALA A 338 12.87 6.38 -8.41
C ALA A 338 14.00 5.80 -7.57
N VAL A 339 14.69 4.80 -8.10
CA VAL A 339 15.88 4.22 -7.47
C VAL A 339 17.07 5.15 -7.66
N LEU A 340 17.64 5.65 -6.56
CA LEU A 340 18.86 6.45 -6.55
C LEU A 340 19.94 5.76 -5.72
N ASN A 341 20.71 4.88 -6.35
CA ASN A 341 21.86 4.25 -5.71
C ASN A 341 23.05 5.22 -5.69
N VAL A 342 23.46 5.66 -4.50
CA VAL A 342 24.62 6.53 -4.27
C VAL A 342 25.83 5.71 -3.84
N THR A 343 26.21 4.75 -4.68
CA THR A 343 27.39 3.91 -4.49
C THR A 343 28.51 4.32 -5.47
N PRO A 344 29.79 4.17 -5.09
CA PRO A 344 30.91 4.38 -6.02
C PRO A 344 30.82 3.46 -7.25
N ASP A 345 30.37 2.22 -7.03
CA ASP A 345 30.31 1.15 -8.02
C ASP A 345 28.90 0.93 -8.59
N SER A 346 28.18 1.98 -9.01
CA SER A 346 26.80 1.80 -9.51
C SER A 346 26.78 1.02 -10.84
N PHE A 347 26.83 -0.31 -10.73
CA PHE A 347 26.99 -1.30 -11.81
C PHE A 347 25.84 -1.27 -12.85
N SER A 348 24.75 -0.56 -12.56
CA SER A 348 23.63 -0.33 -13.50
C SER A 348 23.51 1.12 -13.98
N ASP A 349 24.12 2.08 -13.29
CA ASP A 349 23.97 3.51 -13.56
C ASP A 349 25.30 4.17 -14.00
N GLY A 350 26.38 3.37 -14.09
CA GLY A 350 27.65 3.75 -14.71
C GLY A 350 28.48 4.77 -13.93
N GLY A 351 28.39 4.80 -12.59
CA GLY A 351 29.15 5.73 -11.74
C GLY A 351 28.61 7.17 -11.71
N LYS A 352 27.47 7.44 -12.37
CA LYS A 352 26.87 8.79 -12.51
C LYS A 352 26.35 9.39 -11.20
N HIS A 353 26.15 8.59 -10.17
CA HIS A 353 25.53 9.00 -8.89
C HIS A 353 26.54 9.08 -7.74
N SER A 354 27.82 9.28 -8.05
CA SER A 354 28.85 9.43 -7.03
C SER A 354 28.54 10.63 -6.11
N PRO A 355 28.61 10.47 -4.79
CA PRO A 355 28.50 11.58 -3.83
C PRO A 355 29.51 12.72 -4.08
N ALA A 356 30.60 12.42 -4.79
CA ALA A 356 31.62 13.41 -5.16
C ALA A 356 31.21 14.33 -6.32
N ASN A 357 30.17 13.98 -7.10
CA ASN A 357 29.68 14.79 -8.22
C ASN A 357 28.23 15.23 -8.00
N LEU A 358 28.04 16.20 -7.10
CA LEU A 358 26.71 16.73 -6.76
C LEU A 358 25.99 17.36 -7.97
N ALA A 359 26.72 17.88 -8.96
CA ALA A 359 26.10 18.46 -10.16
C ALA A 359 25.42 17.38 -11.03
N ALA A 360 26.12 16.26 -11.27
CA ALA A 360 25.53 15.12 -11.98
C ALA A 360 24.36 14.52 -11.19
N LEU A 361 24.52 14.38 -9.88
CA LEU A 361 23.46 13.90 -9.00
C LEU A 361 22.21 14.80 -9.05
N ALA A 362 22.39 16.12 -9.01
CA ALA A 362 21.29 17.09 -9.13
C ALA A 362 20.56 16.96 -10.47
N GLU A 363 21.27 16.75 -11.57
CA GLU A 363 20.64 16.56 -12.88
C GLU A 363 19.89 15.23 -12.99
N THR A 364 20.42 14.15 -12.41
CA THR A 364 19.67 12.89 -12.27
C THR A 364 18.37 13.12 -11.51
N ILE A 365 18.43 13.80 -10.35
CA ILE A 365 17.25 14.10 -9.53
C ILE A 365 16.23 14.93 -10.32
N ARG A 366 16.65 16.00 -11.00
CA ARG A 366 15.76 16.80 -11.86
C ARG A 366 15.14 15.97 -12.97
N THR A 367 15.87 15.02 -13.53
CA THR A 367 15.36 14.12 -14.57
C THR A 367 14.30 13.17 -14.03
N PHE A 368 14.51 12.58 -12.84
CA PHE A 368 13.48 11.80 -12.17
C PHE A 368 12.21 12.61 -11.93
N ILE A 369 12.34 13.84 -11.43
CA ILE A 369 11.21 14.74 -11.16
C ILE A 369 10.45 15.08 -12.45
N ARG A 370 11.17 15.51 -13.51
CA ARG A 370 10.56 15.81 -14.82
C ARG A 370 9.80 14.63 -15.41
N ASN A 371 10.31 13.42 -15.19
CA ASN A 371 9.70 12.19 -15.70
C ASN A 371 8.59 11.63 -14.78
N GLY A 372 8.25 12.34 -13.69
CA GLY A 372 7.07 12.04 -12.87
C GLY A 372 7.35 11.21 -11.61
N ALA A 373 8.60 11.10 -11.17
CA ALA A 373 8.89 10.51 -9.87
C ALA A 373 8.23 11.34 -8.76
N THR A 374 7.50 10.66 -7.88
CA THR A 374 6.87 11.28 -6.69
C THR A 374 7.57 10.88 -5.40
N ILE A 375 8.39 9.83 -5.47
CA ILE A 375 9.26 9.36 -4.40
C ILE A 375 10.66 9.15 -4.99
N ILE A 376 11.71 9.58 -4.30
CA ILE A 376 13.10 9.23 -4.63
C ILE A 376 13.65 8.40 -3.49
N ASP A 377 14.13 7.20 -3.82
CA ASP A 377 14.66 6.23 -2.87
C ASP A 377 16.18 6.21 -2.90
N VAL A 378 16.79 6.74 -1.85
CA VAL A 378 18.24 6.90 -1.75
C VAL A 378 18.84 5.66 -1.07
N GLY A 379 19.71 4.94 -1.78
CA GLY A 379 20.39 3.74 -1.24
C GLY A 379 21.90 3.91 -1.20
N GLY A 380 22.52 3.73 -0.02
CA GLY A 380 23.98 3.82 0.18
C GLY A 380 24.70 2.46 0.16
N GLU A 381 23.96 1.38 0.31
CA GLU A 381 24.44 -0.01 0.32
C GLU A 381 23.73 -0.83 -0.76
N SER A 382 24.47 -1.72 -1.44
CA SER A 382 23.86 -2.66 -2.38
C SER A 382 23.21 -3.82 -1.61
N THR A 383 21.95 -4.09 -1.90
CA THR A 383 21.20 -5.25 -1.38
C THR A 383 21.18 -6.43 -2.34
N ARG A 384 22.04 -6.40 -3.38
CA ARG A 384 22.18 -7.50 -4.34
C ARG A 384 22.80 -8.73 -3.66
N PRO A 385 22.49 -9.95 -4.14
CA PRO A 385 23.26 -11.13 -3.76
C PRO A 385 24.76 -10.87 -3.99
N ASP A 386 25.57 -11.30 -3.04
CA ASP A 386 27.05 -11.27 -3.10
C ASP A 386 27.73 -9.89 -3.01
N SER A 387 27.00 -8.79 -2.77
CA SER A 387 27.68 -7.50 -2.50
C SER A 387 28.30 -7.45 -1.11
N ALA A 388 29.50 -6.88 -1.03
CA ALA A 388 30.19 -6.64 0.23
C ALA A 388 29.42 -5.58 1.06
N PRO A 389 29.18 -5.83 2.35
CA PRO A 389 28.52 -4.85 3.21
C PRO A 389 29.44 -3.64 3.40
N VAL A 390 28.84 -2.46 3.44
CA VAL A 390 29.57 -1.22 3.78
C VAL A 390 29.51 -0.98 5.28
N THR A 391 30.42 -0.15 5.78
CA THR A 391 30.32 0.30 7.17
C THR A 391 29.15 1.28 7.32
N LYS A 392 28.57 1.36 8.52
CA LYS A 392 27.53 2.35 8.83
C LYS A 392 28.00 3.78 8.49
N GLN A 393 29.23 4.13 8.86
CA GLN A 393 29.79 5.46 8.63
C GLN A 393 29.90 5.78 7.14
N GLU A 394 30.26 4.79 6.34
CA GLU A 394 30.33 4.90 4.89
C GLU A 394 28.94 5.01 4.25
N GLU A 395 27.95 4.26 4.71
CA GLU A 395 26.57 4.40 4.24
C GLU A 395 26.04 5.82 4.53
N VAL A 396 26.25 6.32 5.75
CA VAL A 396 25.90 7.70 6.15
C VAL A 396 26.59 8.73 5.25
N SER A 397 27.90 8.59 5.01
CA SER A 397 28.64 9.57 4.20
C SER A 397 28.17 9.60 2.74
N ARG A 398 27.58 8.51 2.24
CA ARG A 398 26.98 8.42 0.90
C ARG A 398 25.59 9.06 0.84
N VAL A 399 24.69 8.70 1.77
CA VAL A 399 23.26 9.05 1.65
C VAL A 399 22.94 10.46 2.15
N ILE A 400 23.61 10.95 3.19
CA ILE A 400 23.26 12.25 3.80
C ILE A 400 23.47 13.43 2.85
N PRO A 401 24.59 13.54 2.10
CA PRO A 401 24.75 14.60 1.12
C PRO A 401 23.68 14.56 0.02
N ALA A 402 23.30 13.37 -0.43
CA ALA A 402 22.27 13.20 -1.45
C ALA A 402 20.89 13.65 -0.96
N ILE A 403 20.49 13.26 0.25
CA ILE A 403 19.22 13.68 0.86
C ILE A 403 19.17 15.21 1.02
N ARG A 404 20.25 15.82 1.54
CA ARG A 404 20.35 17.28 1.67
C ARG A 404 20.28 17.99 0.32
N LEU A 405 20.94 17.43 -0.70
CA LEU A 405 20.87 17.95 -2.06
C LEU A 405 19.43 17.92 -2.58
N ILE A 406 18.74 16.77 -2.50
CA ILE A 406 17.34 16.67 -2.94
C ILE A 406 16.49 17.73 -2.23
N ARG A 407 16.63 17.89 -0.90
CA ARG A 407 15.88 18.91 -0.15
C ARG A 407 16.20 20.35 -0.51
N SER A 408 17.41 20.63 -0.98
CA SER A 408 17.79 21.98 -1.42
C SER A 408 17.21 22.35 -2.78
N LEU A 409 16.72 21.39 -3.58
CA LEU A 409 16.17 21.63 -4.91
C LEU A 409 14.69 22.05 -4.81
N PRO A 410 14.30 23.26 -5.26
CA PRO A 410 12.90 23.70 -5.22
C PRO A 410 11.94 22.77 -5.98
N GLU A 411 12.41 22.15 -7.07
CA GLU A 411 11.65 21.22 -7.89
C GLU A 411 11.28 19.93 -7.12
N ALA A 412 12.02 19.60 -6.06
CA ALA A 412 11.78 18.43 -5.22
C ALA A 412 10.79 18.68 -4.06
N ASN A 413 10.23 19.89 -3.95
CA ASN A 413 9.27 20.22 -2.88
C ASN A 413 8.03 19.31 -2.86
N LYS A 414 7.65 18.74 -4.01
CA LYS A 414 6.54 17.81 -4.17
C LYS A 414 7.00 16.35 -4.34
N VAL A 415 8.14 16.00 -3.74
CA VAL A 415 8.70 14.65 -3.80
C VAL A 415 9.02 14.18 -2.39
N ALA A 416 8.57 12.98 -2.06
CA ALA A 416 8.98 12.31 -0.84
C ALA A 416 10.38 11.73 -1.00
N ILE A 417 11.19 11.83 0.05
CA ILE A 417 12.51 11.19 0.08
C ILE A 417 12.42 9.95 0.94
N SER A 418 12.72 8.80 0.34
CA SER A 418 12.88 7.52 1.02
C SER A 418 14.36 7.22 1.23
N ILE A 419 14.70 6.65 2.38
CA ILE A 419 16.02 6.06 2.65
C ILE A 419 15.91 4.54 2.61
N ASP A 420 16.63 3.89 1.69
CA ASP A 420 16.76 2.43 1.58
C ASP A 420 17.87 1.98 2.53
N THR A 421 17.50 1.58 3.75
CA THR A 421 18.44 1.10 4.76
C THR A 421 17.77 0.17 5.76
N TYR A 422 18.51 -0.86 6.18
CA TYR A 422 18.12 -1.74 7.29
C TYR A 422 18.79 -1.35 8.61
N ARG A 423 19.55 -0.25 8.66
CA ARG A 423 20.30 0.19 9.85
C ARG A 423 19.62 1.37 10.55
N ALA A 424 19.29 1.20 11.82
CA ALA A 424 18.58 2.18 12.63
C ALA A 424 19.28 3.54 12.65
N ALA A 425 20.59 3.53 12.89
CA ALA A 425 21.38 4.76 12.96
C ALA A 425 21.48 5.51 11.61
N VAL A 426 21.40 4.80 10.48
CA VAL A 426 21.37 5.43 9.15
C VAL A 426 20.00 6.03 8.89
N ALA A 427 18.92 5.31 9.23
CA ALA A 427 17.55 5.82 9.14
C ALA A 427 17.36 7.10 9.98
N GLU A 428 17.84 7.12 11.22
CA GLU A 428 17.80 8.31 12.07
C GLU A 428 18.58 9.49 11.48
N ALA A 429 19.81 9.25 11.01
CA ALA A 429 20.60 10.30 10.36
C ALA A 429 19.93 10.83 9.09
N ALA A 430 19.35 9.95 8.27
CA ALA A 430 18.66 10.28 7.03
C ALA A 430 17.39 11.11 7.28
N VAL A 431 16.56 10.72 8.26
CA VAL A 431 15.37 11.48 8.63
C VAL A 431 15.76 12.87 9.17
N ASN A 432 16.79 12.96 10.00
CA ASN A 432 17.32 14.25 10.48
C ASN A 432 17.89 15.12 9.34
N ALA A 433 18.34 14.51 8.25
CA ALA A 433 18.77 15.22 7.04
C ALA A 433 17.61 15.61 6.11
N GLY A 434 16.39 15.12 6.37
CA GLY A 434 15.18 15.47 5.63
C GLY A 434 14.51 14.31 4.90
N ALA A 435 14.85 13.04 5.15
CA ALA A 435 14.08 11.92 4.63
C ALA A 435 12.66 11.86 5.26
N ASP A 436 11.67 11.49 4.46
CA ASP A 436 10.26 11.35 4.88
C ASP A 436 9.86 9.91 5.16
N ILE A 437 10.54 8.95 4.53
CA ILE A 437 10.17 7.52 4.51
C ILE A 437 11.38 6.68 4.85
N ILE A 438 11.21 5.65 5.67
CA ILE A 438 12.22 4.62 5.93
C ILE A 438 11.83 3.36 5.16
N ASN A 439 12.62 3.00 4.14
CA ASN A 439 12.44 1.78 3.38
C ASN A 439 13.39 0.71 3.90
N ASP A 440 12.84 -0.24 4.67
CA ASP A 440 13.62 -1.33 5.26
C ASP A 440 13.22 -2.67 4.64
N ILE A 441 14.13 -3.19 3.81
CA ILE A 441 13.99 -4.49 3.16
C ILE A 441 13.82 -5.66 4.13
N SER A 442 14.25 -5.51 5.38
CA SER A 442 14.14 -6.52 6.43
C SER A 442 12.88 -6.37 7.30
N ALA A 443 12.09 -5.32 7.07
CA ALA A 443 10.97 -4.94 7.91
C ALA A 443 11.33 -4.89 9.42
N GLY A 444 12.50 -4.35 9.74
CA GLY A 444 13.07 -4.22 11.10
C GLY A 444 13.71 -5.48 11.66
N ALA A 445 14.02 -6.49 10.83
CA ALA A 445 14.56 -7.77 11.30
C ALA A 445 16.09 -7.81 11.37
N MET A 446 16.80 -6.99 10.58
CA MET A 446 18.27 -7.02 10.52
C MET A 446 18.96 -6.14 11.56
N ASP A 447 18.32 -5.07 12.03
CA ASP A 447 18.81 -4.23 13.13
C ASP A 447 17.78 -4.22 14.28
N PRO A 448 18.12 -4.76 15.46
CA PRO A 448 17.17 -4.84 16.59
C PRO A 448 16.70 -3.48 17.09
N ASN A 449 17.43 -2.39 16.80
CA ASN A 449 17.03 -1.03 17.17
C ASN A 449 16.07 -0.40 16.15
N MET A 450 15.90 -0.99 14.96
CA MET A 450 15.13 -0.39 13.89
C MET A 450 13.64 -0.18 14.25
N PRO A 451 12.92 -1.15 14.84
CA PRO A 451 11.51 -0.92 15.21
C PRO A 451 11.32 0.24 16.18
N ALA A 452 12.17 0.35 17.21
CA ALA A 452 12.12 1.46 18.17
C ALA A 452 12.48 2.81 17.50
N THR A 453 13.42 2.77 16.55
CA THR A 453 13.82 3.96 15.78
C THR A 453 12.71 4.43 14.86
N MET A 454 12.03 3.52 14.15
CA MET A 454 10.86 3.81 13.33
C MET A 454 9.75 4.48 14.17
N ALA A 455 9.46 3.93 15.35
CA ALA A 455 8.46 4.47 16.26
C ALA A 455 8.84 5.87 16.76
N LYS A 456 10.10 6.08 17.15
CA LYS A 456 10.63 7.38 17.58
C LYS A 456 10.54 8.45 16.48
N LEU A 457 10.89 8.09 15.25
CA LEU A 457 10.95 9.04 14.13
C LEU A 457 9.57 9.42 13.58
N GLN A 458 8.55 8.58 13.82
CA GLN A 458 7.15 8.80 13.39
C GLN A 458 7.03 9.13 11.89
N LYS A 459 7.94 8.57 11.09
CA LYS A 459 7.93 8.65 9.64
C LYS A 459 7.21 7.45 9.05
N THR A 460 6.83 7.57 7.79
CA THR A 460 6.24 6.44 7.06
C THR A 460 7.31 5.38 6.83
N VAL A 461 6.96 4.11 6.97
CA VAL A 461 7.87 2.98 6.86
C VAL A 461 7.39 2.03 5.76
N MET A 462 8.31 1.53 4.95
CA MET A 462 8.05 0.45 4.00
C MET A 462 8.64 -0.83 4.56
N LEU A 463 7.78 -1.83 4.76
CA LEU A 463 8.11 -3.13 5.32
C LEU A 463 8.08 -4.18 4.22
N MET A 464 9.24 -4.65 3.79
CA MET A 464 9.33 -5.68 2.76
C MET A 464 9.38 -7.09 3.37
N HIS A 465 8.75 -8.03 2.68
CA HIS A 465 8.93 -9.45 2.94
C HIS A 465 10.30 -9.93 2.45
N MET A 466 11.10 -10.50 3.35
CA MET A 466 12.28 -11.27 2.99
C MET A 466 12.60 -12.32 4.04
N ARG A 467 13.49 -13.26 3.71
CA ARG A 467 14.05 -14.24 4.66
C ARG A 467 15.57 -14.22 4.62
N GLY A 468 16.20 -14.35 5.78
CA GLY A 468 17.66 -14.36 5.92
C GLY A 468 18.27 -12.99 5.66
N THR A 469 19.29 -12.96 4.82
CA THR A 469 20.08 -11.77 4.45
C THR A 469 20.31 -11.77 2.93
N PRO A 470 20.80 -10.66 2.32
CA PRO A 470 21.16 -10.67 0.90
C PRO A 470 22.07 -11.84 0.48
N GLN A 471 22.93 -12.33 1.38
CA GLN A 471 23.86 -13.44 1.14
C GLN A 471 23.21 -14.84 1.30
N THR A 472 22.10 -14.96 2.03
CA THR A 472 21.49 -16.25 2.38
C THR A 472 20.09 -16.47 1.79
N MET A 473 19.40 -15.38 1.40
CA MET A 473 18.00 -15.40 0.99
C MET A 473 17.71 -16.35 -0.18
N THR A 474 18.66 -16.54 -1.09
CA THR A 474 18.50 -17.42 -2.26
C THR A 474 18.30 -18.90 -1.90
N LYS A 475 18.66 -19.30 -0.67
CA LYS A 475 18.49 -20.66 -0.14
C LYS A 475 17.21 -20.82 0.69
N LEU A 476 16.50 -19.73 0.98
CA LEU A 476 15.36 -19.70 1.91
C LEU A 476 14.01 -19.57 1.18
N THR A 477 13.86 -20.31 0.08
CA THR A 477 12.71 -20.21 -0.84
C THR A 477 11.63 -21.26 -0.58
N ASP A 478 11.69 -22.02 0.51
CA ASP A 478 10.68 -23.04 0.81
C ASP A 478 9.52 -22.44 1.63
N TYR A 479 8.34 -22.35 1.01
CA TYR A 479 7.11 -21.87 1.65
C TYR A 479 6.07 -23.00 1.83
N SER A 480 6.46 -24.26 1.62
CA SER A 480 5.54 -25.41 1.64
C SER A 480 4.89 -25.66 3.00
N ALA A 481 5.51 -25.19 4.08
CA ALA A 481 4.98 -25.33 5.44
C ALA A 481 3.76 -24.44 5.74
N TYR A 482 3.48 -23.44 4.89
CA TYR A 482 2.35 -22.54 5.10
C TYR A 482 1.09 -23.10 4.46
N VAL A 483 0.04 -23.20 5.27
CA VAL A 483 -1.30 -23.63 4.85
C VAL A 483 -2.26 -22.46 4.86
N ALA A 484 -3.35 -22.60 4.09
CA ALA A 484 -4.45 -21.65 4.09
C ALA A 484 -4.96 -21.37 5.51
N PRO A 485 -5.39 -20.15 5.83
CA PRO A 485 -6.30 -19.94 6.95
C PRO A 485 -7.51 -20.87 6.78
N SER A 486 -7.92 -21.55 7.86
CA SER A 486 -9.08 -22.45 7.84
C SER A 486 -10.32 -21.69 7.34
N GLY A 487 -10.81 -22.02 6.14
CA GLY A 487 -11.99 -21.41 5.52
C GLY A 487 -11.73 -20.50 4.31
N GLY A 488 -10.49 -20.32 3.86
CA GLY A 488 -10.19 -19.59 2.63
C GLY A 488 -10.63 -20.34 1.37
N THR A 489 -11.53 -19.75 0.58
CA THR A 489 -12.01 -20.29 -0.71
C THR A 489 -11.38 -19.59 -1.93
N GLY A 490 -10.40 -18.70 -1.70
CA GLY A 490 -9.76 -17.89 -2.74
C GLY A 490 -8.63 -18.60 -3.48
N SER A 491 -8.25 -18.07 -4.63
CA SER A 491 -7.16 -18.61 -5.48
C SER A 491 -5.80 -18.57 -4.76
N GLY A 492 -5.58 -17.60 -3.88
CA GLY A 492 -4.34 -17.47 -3.10
C GLY A 492 -4.26 -18.43 -1.91
N SER A 493 -5.40 -18.87 -1.39
CA SER A 493 -5.50 -19.74 -0.21
C SER A 493 -4.75 -21.08 -0.40
N ASN A 494 -4.65 -21.60 -1.63
CA ASN A 494 -3.92 -22.85 -1.92
C ASN A 494 -2.42 -22.66 -2.18
N SER A 495 -1.89 -21.43 -2.12
CA SER A 495 -0.48 -21.14 -2.34
C SER A 495 0.29 -21.07 -1.02
N GLY A 496 1.22 -21.99 -0.79
CA GLY A 496 2.16 -21.90 0.33
C GLY A 496 2.97 -20.60 0.30
N LEU A 497 3.30 -20.09 -0.89
CA LEU A 497 4.01 -18.83 -1.07
C LEU A 497 3.18 -17.63 -0.59
N ILE A 498 1.95 -17.46 -1.09
CA ILE A 498 1.08 -16.33 -0.72
C ILE A 498 0.80 -16.37 0.79
N ASN A 499 0.43 -17.55 1.32
CA ASN A 499 0.22 -17.75 2.74
C ASN A 499 1.48 -17.41 3.56
N GLY A 500 2.66 -17.84 3.12
CA GLY A 500 3.91 -17.57 3.82
C GLY A 500 4.29 -16.09 3.82
N VAL A 501 4.19 -15.42 2.66
CA VAL A 501 4.41 -13.97 2.55
C VAL A 501 3.45 -13.21 3.47
N ALA A 502 2.16 -13.56 3.44
CA ALA A 502 1.16 -12.88 4.25
C ALA A 502 1.40 -13.07 5.75
N ASN A 503 1.63 -14.30 6.20
CA ASN A 503 1.84 -14.62 7.61
C ASN A 503 3.10 -13.96 8.16
N GLU A 504 4.20 -13.99 7.41
CA GLU A 504 5.46 -13.38 7.84
C GLU A 504 5.36 -11.84 7.86
N LEU A 505 4.71 -11.22 6.88
CA LEU A 505 4.46 -9.77 6.92
C LEU A 505 3.57 -9.36 8.10
N MET A 506 2.49 -10.10 8.38
CA MET A 506 1.64 -9.84 9.55
C MET A 506 2.43 -9.92 10.86
N GLU A 507 3.40 -10.83 10.96
CA GLU A 507 4.29 -10.90 12.12
C GLU A 507 5.21 -9.67 12.20
N ARG A 508 5.79 -9.24 11.09
CA ARG A 508 6.61 -8.02 11.05
C ARG A 508 5.81 -6.75 11.42
N ILE A 509 4.56 -6.65 10.97
CA ILE A 509 3.64 -5.57 11.35
C ILE A 509 3.46 -5.55 12.87
N ARG A 510 3.19 -6.71 13.51
CA ARG A 510 3.05 -6.79 14.97
C ARG A 510 4.30 -6.32 15.70
N VAL A 511 5.49 -6.67 15.21
CA VAL A 511 6.77 -6.25 15.81
C VAL A 511 6.90 -4.73 15.80
N VAL A 512 6.63 -4.08 14.67
CA VAL A 512 6.78 -2.62 14.58
C VAL A 512 5.63 -1.86 15.28
N GLU A 513 4.40 -2.38 15.23
CA GLU A 513 3.26 -1.82 15.98
C GLU A 513 3.52 -1.89 17.49
N SER A 514 4.06 -3.01 17.98
CA SER A 514 4.43 -3.18 19.40
C SER A 514 5.56 -2.24 19.84
N ALA A 515 6.41 -1.80 18.90
CA ALA A 515 7.42 -0.79 19.15
C ALA A 515 6.86 0.65 19.16
N GLY A 516 5.62 0.85 18.70
CA GLY A 516 4.93 2.14 18.66
C GLY A 516 4.73 2.73 17.26
N VAL A 517 5.09 2.01 16.19
CA VAL A 517 4.80 2.44 14.81
C VAL A 517 3.29 2.41 14.58
N ARG A 518 2.73 3.51 14.08
CA ARG A 518 1.30 3.62 13.84
C ARG A 518 0.92 2.95 12.53
N ARG A 519 -0.20 2.24 12.52
CA ARG A 519 -0.64 1.46 11.36
C ARG A 519 -0.81 2.30 10.09
N TRP A 520 -1.29 3.54 10.23
CA TRP A 520 -1.39 4.50 9.13
C TRP A 520 -0.05 5.00 8.58
N ARG A 521 1.09 4.61 9.17
CA ARG A 521 2.45 4.94 8.68
C ARG A 521 3.11 3.77 7.96
N ILE A 522 2.42 2.66 7.70
CA ILE A 522 3.02 1.45 7.13
C ILE A 522 2.62 1.27 5.66
N ILE A 523 3.61 1.00 4.82
CA ILE A 523 3.48 0.51 3.44
C ILE A 523 4.10 -0.89 3.41
N LEU A 524 3.50 -1.83 2.67
CA LEU A 524 3.99 -3.21 2.56
C LEU A 524 4.64 -3.48 1.21
N ASP A 525 5.67 -4.33 1.16
CA ASP A 525 6.26 -4.82 -0.09
C ASP A 525 6.32 -6.36 -0.06
N PRO A 526 5.83 -7.07 -1.09
CA PRO A 526 5.80 -8.53 -1.09
C PRO A 526 7.20 -9.15 -1.35
N GLY A 527 8.21 -8.34 -1.66
CA GLY A 527 9.60 -8.74 -1.75
C GLY A 527 9.95 -9.56 -2.97
N ILE A 528 9.49 -9.15 -4.17
CA ILE A 528 9.82 -9.83 -5.42
C ILE A 528 11.34 -10.04 -5.53
N GLY A 529 11.82 -11.24 -5.79
CA GLY A 529 13.25 -11.54 -5.92
C GLY A 529 14.01 -11.67 -4.59
N PHE A 530 13.36 -11.47 -3.44
CA PHE A 530 13.96 -11.67 -2.11
C PHE A 530 13.43 -12.97 -1.50
N ALA A 531 14.30 -13.96 -1.32
CA ALA A 531 13.93 -15.30 -0.86
C ALA A 531 12.82 -15.97 -1.69
N LYS A 532 12.82 -15.73 -3.01
CA LYS A 532 11.90 -16.35 -3.98
C LYS A 532 12.65 -16.78 -5.23
N ASN A 533 12.34 -17.98 -5.72
CA ASN A 533 12.83 -18.45 -7.01
C ASN A 533 12.03 -17.82 -8.18
N GLN A 534 12.37 -18.19 -9.43
CA GLN A 534 11.72 -17.60 -10.61
C GLN A 534 10.21 -17.88 -10.67
N SER A 535 9.77 -19.14 -10.45
CA SER A 535 8.34 -19.47 -10.52
C SER A 535 7.55 -18.76 -9.41
N GLN A 536 8.12 -18.66 -8.21
CA GLN A 536 7.52 -17.94 -7.09
C GLN A 536 7.38 -16.44 -7.36
N ASN A 537 8.35 -15.80 -8.03
CA ASN A 537 8.22 -14.39 -8.42
C ASN A 537 7.05 -14.17 -9.38
N LEU A 538 6.84 -15.10 -10.33
CA LEU A 538 5.73 -15.03 -11.26
C LEU A 538 4.38 -15.30 -10.58
N GLU A 539 4.33 -16.31 -9.71
CA GLU A 539 3.15 -16.65 -8.91
C GLU A 539 2.72 -15.47 -8.03
N LEU A 540 3.67 -14.82 -7.35
CA LEU A 540 3.42 -13.68 -6.50
C LEU A 540 2.94 -12.45 -7.29
N LEU A 541 3.53 -12.17 -8.47
CA LEU A 541 3.05 -11.10 -9.35
C LEU A 541 1.65 -11.38 -9.91
N GLY A 542 1.36 -12.64 -10.26
CA GLY A 542 0.05 -13.03 -10.79
C GLY A 542 -1.07 -13.03 -9.75
N ASN A 543 -0.75 -13.24 -8.47
CA ASN A 543 -1.72 -13.41 -7.38
C ASN A 543 -1.56 -12.39 -6.25
N MET A 544 -0.94 -11.24 -6.52
CA MET A 544 -0.69 -10.24 -5.48
C MET A 544 -1.97 -9.70 -4.83
N HIS A 545 -3.06 -9.60 -5.60
CA HIS A 545 -4.38 -9.17 -5.12
C HIS A 545 -4.87 -10.03 -3.94
N CYS A 546 -4.54 -11.32 -3.91
CA CYS A 546 -4.89 -12.23 -2.82
C CYS A 546 -4.34 -11.75 -1.47
N LEU A 547 -3.13 -11.14 -1.43
CA LEU A 547 -2.57 -10.59 -0.18
C LEU A 547 -3.47 -9.49 0.41
N LYS A 548 -4.13 -8.70 -0.45
CA LYS A 548 -5.01 -7.60 -0.04
C LYS A 548 -6.40 -8.09 0.32
N GLU A 549 -6.94 -9.04 -0.44
CA GLU A 549 -8.35 -9.44 -0.36
C GLU A 549 -8.60 -10.56 0.66
N GLU A 550 -7.72 -11.57 0.68
CA GLU A 550 -7.93 -12.81 1.45
C GLU A 550 -7.42 -12.71 2.90
N PHE A 551 -6.53 -11.76 3.21
CA PHE A 551 -5.92 -11.62 4.54
C PHE A 551 -6.39 -10.35 5.25
N GLU A 552 -7.31 -10.50 6.20
CA GLU A 552 -7.87 -9.39 6.99
C GLU A 552 -6.78 -8.49 7.60
N GLY A 553 -5.71 -9.10 8.12
CA GLY A 553 -4.60 -8.37 8.76
C GLY A 553 -3.76 -7.50 7.80
N LEU A 554 -3.92 -7.68 6.48
CA LEU A 554 -3.21 -6.95 5.43
C LEU A 554 -4.11 -6.00 4.63
N ARG A 555 -5.41 -5.97 4.91
CA ARG A 555 -6.35 -5.03 4.30
C ARG A 555 -5.96 -3.59 4.63
N ASP A 556 -6.32 -2.69 3.71
CA ASP A 556 -6.15 -1.23 3.83
C ASP A 556 -4.70 -0.72 3.93
N PHE A 557 -3.69 -1.59 3.84
CA PHE A 557 -2.31 -1.15 3.64
C PHE A 557 -2.06 -0.80 2.16
N PRO A 558 -1.31 0.27 1.90
CA PRO A 558 -0.73 0.50 0.59
C PRO A 558 0.43 -0.47 0.30
N TRP A 559 0.62 -0.77 -0.98
CA TRP A 559 1.64 -1.72 -1.43
C TRP A 559 2.69 -1.09 -2.34
N LEU A 560 3.96 -1.32 -2.01
CA LEU A 560 5.11 -1.07 -2.86
C LEU A 560 5.48 -2.35 -3.61
N VAL A 561 5.85 -2.24 -4.88
CA VAL A 561 6.44 -3.36 -5.62
C VAL A 561 7.64 -2.92 -6.43
N GLY A 562 8.80 -3.52 -6.18
CA GLY A 562 10.01 -3.36 -6.99
C GLY A 562 10.30 -4.56 -7.89
N THR A 563 10.01 -4.47 -9.20
CA THR A 563 10.37 -5.51 -10.19
C THR A 563 11.54 -5.10 -11.10
N SER A 564 11.88 -3.81 -11.14
CA SER A 564 12.75 -3.21 -12.13
C SER A 564 14.13 -3.86 -12.23
N ARG A 565 14.51 -4.22 -13.47
CA ARG A 565 15.81 -4.80 -13.85
C ARG A 565 16.17 -6.13 -13.16
N LYS A 566 15.23 -6.80 -12.46
CA LYS A 566 15.52 -8.03 -11.71
C LYS A 566 15.94 -9.21 -12.60
N GLY A 567 16.75 -10.11 -12.03
CA GLY A 567 17.38 -11.22 -12.76
C GLY A 567 16.40 -12.20 -13.42
N PHE A 568 15.23 -12.44 -12.81
CA PHE A 568 14.22 -13.32 -13.38
C PHE A 568 13.65 -12.80 -14.70
N ILE A 569 13.54 -11.46 -14.86
CA ILE A 569 13.11 -10.83 -16.10
C ILE A 569 14.12 -11.13 -17.22
N GLY A 570 15.41 -10.97 -16.94
CA GLY A 570 16.47 -11.24 -17.92
C GLY A 570 16.50 -12.70 -18.36
N ARG A 571 16.31 -13.64 -17.42
CA ARG A 571 16.26 -15.08 -17.74
C ARG A 571 15.07 -15.46 -18.63
N ILE A 572 13.89 -14.86 -18.39
CA ILE A 572 12.67 -15.16 -19.16
C ILE A 572 12.73 -14.51 -20.55
N THR A 573 13.19 -13.27 -20.63
CA THR A 573 13.19 -12.48 -21.88
C THR A 573 14.43 -12.72 -22.75
N GLY A 574 15.47 -13.35 -22.21
CA GLY A 574 16.78 -13.47 -22.86
C GLY A 574 17.64 -12.20 -22.78
N VAL A 575 17.16 -11.12 -22.17
CA VAL A 575 17.90 -9.86 -22.05
C VAL A 575 18.91 -9.90 -20.90
N THR A 576 20.19 -10.07 -21.26
CA THR A 576 21.28 -10.33 -20.31
C THR A 576 21.65 -9.09 -19.49
N LYS A 577 21.73 -7.91 -20.10
CA LYS A 577 22.13 -6.68 -19.41
C LYS A 577 20.97 -6.06 -18.62
N PRO A 578 21.14 -5.76 -17.32
CA PRO A 578 20.06 -5.23 -16.48
C PRO A 578 19.39 -3.95 -17.00
N ASN A 579 20.15 -3.01 -17.56
CA ASN A 579 19.66 -1.74 -18.08
C ASN A 579 18.88 -1.86 -19.40
N GLU A 580 18.94 -3.00 -20.09
CA GLU A 580 18.19 -3.25 -21.32
C GLU A 580 16.85 -3.98 -21.03
N ARG A 581 16.57 -4.36 -19.78
CA ARG A 581 15.37 -5.13 -19.37
C ARG A 581 14.08 -4.29 -19.27
N VAL A 582 14.01 -3.15 -19.96
CA VAL A 582 12.93 -2.16 -19.83
C VAL A 582 11.56 -2.77 -20.17
N TRP A 583 11.43 -3.50 -21.27
CA TRP A 583 10.14 -4.06 -21.70
C TRP A 583 9.64 -5.20 -20.80
N GLY A 584 10.54 -6.06 -20.33
CA GLY A 584 10.17 -7.06 -19.33
C GLY A 584 9.80 -6.43 -17.98
N THR A 585 10.44 -5.31 -17.62
CA THR A 585 10.05 -4.50 -16.46
C THR A 585 8.67 -3.88 -16.67
N ALA A 586 8.37 -3.34 -17.86
CA ALA A 586 7.06 -2.78 -18.19
C ALA A 586 5.94 -3.80 -17.95
N ALA A 587 6.10 -5.03 -18.45
CA ALA A 587 5.12 -6.11 -18.24
C ALA A 587 4.93 -6.42 -16.74
N ALA A 588 6.02 -6.50 -15.98
CA ALA A 588 5.96 -6.78 -14.54
C ALA A 588 5.36 -5.62 -13.73
N VAL A 589 5.61 -4.37 -14.12
CA VAL A 589 5.00 -3.18 -13.51
C VAL A 589 3.50 -3.14 -13.78
N THR A 590 3.06 -3.41 -15.01
CA THR A 590 1.63 -3.51 -15.33
C THR A 590 0.93 -4.59 -14.47
N ALA A 591 1.56 -5.76 -14.30
CA ALA A 591 1.05 -6.80 -13.42
C ALA A 591 0.98 -6.36 -11.94
N ALA A 592 1.99 -5.63 -11.46
CA ALA A 592 1.98 -5.09 -10.11
C ALA A 592 0.84 -4.08 -9.89
N VAL A 593 0.62 -3.16 -10.84
CA VAL A 593 -0.50 -2.21 -10.79
C VAL A 593 -1.84 -2.94 -10.81
N ALA A 594 -1.98 -3.96 -11.67
CA ALA A 594 -3.18 -4.80 -11.74
C ALA A 594 -3.44 -5.54 -10.40
N GLY A 595 -2.39 -6.04 -9.75
CA GLY A 595 -2.48 -6.66 -8.43
C GLY A 595 -2.70 -5.68 -7.28
N GLY A 596 -2.79 -4.38 -7.56
CA GLY A 596 -3.13 -3.35 -6.59
C GLY A 596 -1.94 -2.64 -5.93
N ALA A 597 -0.74 -2.66 -6.52
CA ALA A 597 0.40 -1.86 -6.06
C ALA A 597 0.07 -0.37 -6.10
N ASP A 598 0.32 0.35 -5.02
CA ASP A 598 0.13 1.79 -4.89
C ASP A 598 1.40 2.57 -5.24
N VAL A 599 2.56 1.93 -5.08
CA VAL A 599 3.88 2.45 -5.44
C VAL A 599 4.64 1.41 -6.25
N VAL A 600 5.32 1.82 -7.33
CA VAL A 600 6.25 0.97 -8.07
C VAL A 600 7.66 1.53 -8.02
N ARG A 601 8.62 0.69 -7.63
CA ARG A 601 10.05 1.06 -7.51
C ARG A 601 10.81 0.72 -8.78
N VAL A 602 11.29 1.74 -9.48
CA VAL A 602 11.81 1.63 -10.85
C VAL A 602 13.08 2.46 -11.09
N HIS A 603 13.93 2.02 -12.00
CA HIS A 603 15.11 2.76 -12.44
C HIS A 603 14.80 3.68 -13.64
N ASP A 604 13.99 3.18 -14.59
CA ASP A 604 13.71 3.80 -15.88
C ASP A 604 12.41 4.63 -15.79
N ILE A 605 12.49 5.83 -15.18
CA ILE A 605 11.29 6.63 -14.80
C ILE A 605 10.49 7.10 -16.02
N GLU A 606 11.17 7.50 -17.09
CA GLU A 606 10.51 8.03 -18.28
C GLU A 606 9.56 6.99 -18.89
N GLU A 607 10.08 5.80 -19.15
CA GLU A 607 9.35 4.69 -19.73
C GLU A 607 8.28 4.17 -18.77
N MET A 608 8.63 3.98 -17.49
CA MET A 608 7.69 3.44 -16.51
C MET A 608 6.57 4.44 -16.18
N SER A 609 6.78 5.74 -16.38
CA SER A 609 5.70 6.73 -16.25
C SER A 609 4.59 6.53 -17.28
N GLN A 610 4.95 6.15 -18.51
CA GLN A 610 4.00 5.88 -19.58
C GLN A 610 3.26 4.56 -19.31
N VAL A 611 4.00 3.53 -18.88
CA VAL A 611 3.45 2.23 -18.51
C VAL A 611 2.46 2.37 -17.35
N VAL A 612 2.84 3.07 -16.29
CA VAL A 612 1.97 3.30 -15.12
C VAL A 612 0.72 4.07 -15.51
N LYS A 613 0.82 5.15 -16.29
CA LYS A 613 -0.35 5.89 -16.77
C LYS A 613 -1.32 5.00 -17.54
N MET A 614 -0.79 4.14 -18.41
CA MET A 614 -1.61 3.20 -19.18
C MET A 614 -2.21 2.11 -18.28
N ALA A 615 -1.46 1.57 -17.32
CA ALA A 615 -1.91 0.57 -16.38
C ALA A 615 -3.01 1.11 -15.44
N ASP A 616 -2.83 2.32 -14.89
CA ASP A 616 -3.85 3.02 -14.12
C ASP A 616 -5.10 3.22 -14.98
N ALA A 617 -4.93 3.66 -16.24
CA ALA A 617 -6.03 3.77 -17.17
C ALA A 617 -6.71 2.44 -17.50
N ILE A 618 -6.11 1.26 -17.26
CA ILE A 618 -6.77 -0.05 -17.43
C ILE A 618 -7.49 -0.46 -16.15
N TYR A 619 -6.81 -0.37 -15.00
CA TYR A 619 -7.22 -1.03 -13.76
C TYR A 619 -7.89 -0.11 -12.73
N ARG A 620 -7.86 1.22 -12.93
CA ARG A 620 -8.30 2.22 -11.94
C ARG A 620 -9.39 3.14 -12.49
N ARG A 621 -10.50 2.54 -12.93
CA ARG A 621 -11.68 3.24 -13.49
C ARG A 621 -12.90 3.10 -12.58
N ASP A 622 -13.75 4.14 -12.58
CA ASP A 622 -15.02 4.23 -11.82
C ASP A 622 -15.97 3.04 -12.08
N ASP A 623 -15.93 2.49 -13.29
CA ASP A 623 -16.90 1.51 -13.78
C ASP A 623 -16.63 0.09 -13.22
N LEU A 624 -15.37 -0.21 -12.87
CA LEU A 624 -14.98 -1.52 -12.33
C LEU A 624 -15.50 -1.72 -10.90
N GLY A 625 -15.71 -0.63 -10.15
CA GLY A 625 -16.36 -0.67 -8.84
C GLY A 625 -17.86 -1.00 -8.89
N ARG A 626 -18.51 -0.94 -10.07
CA ARG A 626 -19.89 -1.40 -10.27
C ARG A 626 -19.99 -2.83 -10.80
N SER A 627 -18.97 -3.33 -11.50
CA SER A 627 -18.97 -4.69 -12.07
C SER A 627 -18.29 -5.74 -11.21
N MET A 628 -17.38 -5.35 -10.32
CA MET A 628 -16.78 -6.25 -9.34
C MET A 628 -17.55 -6.12 -8.03
N GLY A 629 -18.74 -6.71 -7.99
CA GLY A 629 -19.30 -7.22 -6.74
C GLY A 629 -18.39 -8.35 -6.24
N ILE A 630 -17.27 -7.97 -5.65
CA ILE A 630 -16.41 -8.79 -4.80
C ILE A 630 -16.83 -8.50 -3.35
#